data_AF-A0A7Y3C2R1-F1
#
_entry.id   AF-A0A7Y3C2R1-F1
#
_cell.length_a   1.000
_cell.length_b   1.000
_cell.length_c   1.000
_cell.angle_alpha   90.00
_cell.angle_beta   90.00
_cell.angle_gamma   90.00
#
_symmetry.space_group_name_H-M   'P 1'
#
loop_
_entity.id
_entity.type
_entity.pdbx_description
1 polymer ?
#
loop_
_entity_poly.entity_id
_entity_poly.type
_entity_poly.pdbx_seq_one_letter_code
_entity_poly.pdbx_strand_id
1 'polypeptide(L)'
;MIDQTRRYFVLPSWLRRCSAPCLLVLAACSQPEAEARYRPVADVQELMYHVVEPAAQTYWKSVGWVLDADGEHYIHPTSEEEWIAVENAAFMVAESGNLLLMGDRALDDDGWVAMSQSLVDIGERALRAAEAMDEQAVFDLGAEMYFVCSNCHARYSPEILRPNDDRSVPVDEGADDEGS
;
A
#
# COMPACT_ATOMS: atom_id res chain seq x y z
N MET A 1 -74.79 20.12 -35.54
CA MET A 1 -75.41 21.20 -36.35
C MET A 1 -74.32 22.25 -36.57
N ILE A 2 -74.19 22.67 -37.82
CA ILE A 2 -73.20 23.58 -38.43
C ILE A 2 -73.08 24.91 -37.65
N ASP A 3 -71.86 25.42 -37.42
CA ASP A 3 -71.49 26.70 -38.04
C ASP A 3 -69.97 26.93 -38.12
N GLN A 4 -69.58 27.33 -39.33
CA GLN A 4 -68.29 27.74 -39.80
C GLN A 4 -68.24 29.26 -39.77
N THR A 5 -67.29 29.88 -39.06
CA THR A 5 -66.87 31.23 -39.44
C THR A 5 -65.37 31.40 -39.26
N ARG A 6 -64.66 31.20 -40.39
CA ARG A 6 -63.35 31.78 -40.68
C ARG A 6 -63.32 33.26 -40.28
N ARG A 7 -62.34 33.67 -39.48
CA ARG A 7 -61.82 35.05 -39.48
C ARG A 7 -60.29 35.05 -39.46
N TYR A 8 -59.77 35.34 -40.65
CA TYR A 8 -58.54 36.03 -41.02
C TYR A 8 -57.35 36.07 -40.04
N PHE A 9 -56.25 35.49 -40.54
CA PHE A 9 -54.86 35.74 -40.20
C PHE A 9 -54.53 37.23 -40.08
N VAL A 10 -53.95 37.62 -38.94
CA VAL A 10 -52.86 38.60 -38.89
C VAL A 10 -51.84 38.05 -37.88
N LEU A 11 -50.74 37.48 -38.39
CA LEU A 11 -49.66 36.99 -37.54
C LEU A 11 -48.87 38.19 -37.01
N PRO A 12 -48.74 38.36 -35.68
CA PRO A 12 -47.92 39.43 -35.12
C PRO A 12 -46.42 39.09 -35.25
N SER A 13 -45.65 40.07 -35.72
CA SER A 13 -44.26 39.97 -36.18
C SER A 13 -43.19 39.85 -35.09
N TRP A 14 -43.50 39.27 -33.92
CA TRP A 14 -42.55 39.13 -32.81
C TRP A 14 -41.85 37.77 -32.75
N LEU A 15 -41.94 36.96 -33.81
CA LEU A 15 -40.96 35.91 -34.11
C LEU A 15 -39.64 36.54 -34.60
N ARG A 16 -38.94 37.25 -33.70
CA ARG A 16 -37.51 37.51 -33.82
C ARG A 16 -36.78 36.74 -32.73
N ARG A 17 -36.44 35.52 -33.12
CA ARG A 17 -35.27 34.73 -32.75
C ARG A 17 -34.24 35.49 -31.90
N CYS A 18 -33.99 34.99 -30.69
CA CYS A 18 -32.63 34.89 -30.17
C CYS A 18 -32.53 33.53 -29.49
N SER A 19 -32.07 32.55 -30.27
CA SER A 19 -31.53 31.30 -29.75
C SER A 19 -30.36 31.67 -28.84
N ALA A 20 -30.57 31.68 -27.53
CA ALA A 20 -29.47 31.80 -26.58
C ALA A 20 -28.72 30.46 -26.56
N PRO A 21 -27.44 30.40 -26.97
CA PRO A 21 -26.67 29.19 -26.79
C PRO A 21 -26.43 29.06 -25.28
N CYS A 22 -26.92 27.97 -24.69
CA CYS A 22 -26.43 27.47 -23.42
C CYS A 22 -24.95 27.07 -23.59
N LEU A 23 -24.05 28.05 -23.53
CA LEU A 23 -22.65 27.84 -23.23
C LEU A 23 -22.55 27.40 -21.76
N LEU A 24 -22.77 26.10 -21.55
CA LEU A 24 -22.31 25.39 -20.36
C LEU A 24 -20.78 25.48 -20.37
N VAL A 25 -20.25 26.46 -19.67
CA VAL A 25 -18.81 26.57 -19.39
C VAL A 25 -18.45 25.37 -18.53
N LEU A 26 -17.81 24.37 -19.15
CA LEU A 26 -17.07 23.31 -18.48
C LEU A 26 -15.83 23.92 -17.80
N ALA A 27 -16.04 24.73 -16.77
CA ALA A 27 -15.01 24.99 -15.77
C ALA A 27 -15.01 23.80 -14.79
N ALA A 28 -14.68 22.61 -15.32
CA ALA A 28 -14.33 21.48 -14.49
C ALA A 28 -13.02 21.83 -13.80
N CYS A 29 -13.06 21.82 -12.47
CA CYS A 29 -12.03 22.31 -11.57
C CYS A 29 -10.64 21.72 -11.88
N SER A 30 -9.71 22.54 -12.32
CA SER A 30 -8.28 22.29 -12.08
C SER A 30 -8.00 22.63 -10.62
N GLN A 31 -8.33 21.72 -9.70
CA GLN A 31 -7.81 21.82 -8.35
C GLN A 31 -6.30 21.59 -8.44
N PRO A 32 -5.44 22.52 -7.98
CA PRO A 32 -4.03 22.21 -7.83
C PRO A 32 -3.91 20.99 -6.92
N GLU A 33 -3.05 20.02 -7.29
CA GLU A 33 -2.66 18.94 -6.39
C GLU A 33 -2.41 19.54 -5.01
N ALA A 34 -3.11 19.03 -3.99
CA ALA A 34 -2.91 19.51 -2.64
C ALA A 34 -1.45 19.26 -2.26
N GLU A 35 -0.72 20.33 -1.91
CA GLU A 35 0.64 20.20 -1.40
C GLU A 35 0.65 19.18 -0.24
N ALA A 36 1.62 18.26 -0.28
CA ALA A 36 1.76 17.24 0.75
C ALA A 36 1.91 17.91 2.14
N ARG A 37 1.00 17.58 3.07
CA ARG A 37 1.04 18.09 4.46
C ARG A 37 1.98 17.28 5.36
N TYR A 38 2.94 16.59 4.77
CA TYR A 38 3.87 15.70 5.43
C TYR A 38 5.26 15.86 4.81
N ARG A 39 6.29 15.51 5.59
CA ARG A 39 7.67 15.46 5.11
C ARG A 39 8.23 14.07 5.38
N PRO A 40 8.50 13.27 4.34
CA PRO A 40 9.25 12.02 4.49
C PRO A 40 10.61 12.32 5.12
N VAL A 41 11.01 11.54 6.12
CA VAL A 41 12.35 11.60 6.74
C VAL A 41 13.25 10.46 6.31
N ALA A 42 12.72 9.54 5.50
CA ALA A 42 13.35 8.30 5.08
C ALA A 42 12.95 7.99 3.64
N ASP A 43 13.84 7.41 2.85
CA ASP A 43 13.48 6.76 1.58
C ASP A 43 12.82 5.38 1.82
N VAL A 44 12.57 4.61 0.76
CA VAL A 44 11.96 3.27 0.85
C VAL A 44 12.86 2.29 1.60
N GLN A 45 14.17 2.30 1.33
CA GLN A 45 15.12 1.38 1.93
C GLN A 45 15.27 1.66 3.43
N GLU A 46 15.39 2.93 3.79
CA GLU A 46 15.43 3.39 5.19
C GLU A 46 14.12 3.05 5.92
N LEU A 47 12.96 3.23 5.28
CA LEU A 47 11.66 2.87 5.87
C LEU A 47 11.58 1.35 6.12
N MET A 48 11.96 0.54 5.13
CA MET A 48 11.96 -0.92 5.26
C MET A 48 12.89 -1.37 6.39
N TYR A 49 14.11 -0.86 6.43
CA TYR A 49 15.12 -1.25 7.41
C TYR A 49 14.81 -0.77 8.84
N HIS A 50 14.33 0.47 9.00
CA HIS A 50 14.16 1.07 10.33
C HIS A 50 12.78 0.84 10.95
N VAL A 51 11.75 0.54 10.15
CA VAL A 51 10.37 0.41 10.64
C VAL A 51 9.81 -0.96 10.34
N VAL A 52 9.80 -1.37 9.06
CA VAL A 52 9.09 -2.58 8.62
C VAL A 52 9.77 -3.84 9.12
N GLU A 53 11.08 -3.97 8.91
CA GLU A 53 11.84 -5.16 9.30
C GLU A 53 11.82 -5.39 10.82
N PRO A 54 12.12 -4.40 11.69
CA PRO A 54 12.05 -4.61 13.15
C PRO A 54 10.64 -4.97 13.64
N ALA A 55 9.61 -4.38 13.03
CA ALA A 55 8.22 -4.70 13.35
C ALA A 55 7.88 -6.14 12.96
N ALA A 56 8.16 -6.54 11.72
CA ALA A 56 7.92 -7.90 11.26
C ALA A 56 8.70 -8.93 12.09
N GLN A 57 9.95 -8.63 12.45
CA GLN A 57 10.76 -9.50 13.32
C GLN A 57 10.19 -9.61 14.73
N THR A 58 9.66 -8.53 15.29
CA THR A 58 9.01 -8.56 16.61
C THR A 58 7.76 -9.44 16.55
N TYR A 59 6.95 -9.28 15.51
CA TYR A 59 5.76 -10.09 15.30
C TYR A 59 6.11 -11.58 15.12
N TRP A 60 7.04 -11.94 14.23
CA TRP A 60 7.43 -13.33 13.98
C TRP A 60 8.07 -14.02 15.18
N LYS A 61 8.77 -13.28 16.04
CA LYS A 61 9.37 -13.83 17.26
C LYS A 61 8.40 -13.97 18.42
N SER A 62 7.15 -13.53 18.26
CA SER A 62 6.17 -13.57 19.36
C SER A 62 5.58 -14.95 19.58
N VAL A 63 5.30 -15.70 18.51
CA VAL A 63 4.71 -17.05 18.56
C VAL A 63 5.45 -17.98 17.63
N GLY A 64 5.82 -19.17 18.11
CA GLY A 64 6.44 -20.20 17.29
C GLY A 64 7.18 -21.25 18.09
N TRP A 65 8.08 -21.96 17.42
CA TRP A 65 8.94 -22.97 18.04
C TRP A 65 10.40 -22.60 17.84
N VAL A 66 11.18 -22.72 18.90
CA VAL A 66 12.63 -22.51 18.90
C VAL A 66 13.30 -23.84 19.17
N LEU A 67 14.27 -24.21 18.33
CA LEU A 67 15.13 -25.36 18.55
C LEU A 67 16.47 -24.88 19.13
N ASP A 68 16.82 -25.37 20.31
CA ASP A 68 18.11 -25.12 20.95
C ASP A 68 18.80 -26.43 21.40
N ALA A 69 19.81 -26.32 22.28
CA ALA A 69 20.57 -27.46 22.76
C ALA A 69 19.75 -28.42 23.64
N ASP A 70 18.69 -27.93 24.29
CA ASP A 70 17.85 -28.66 25.22
C ASP A 70 16.60 -29.25 24.54
N GLY A 71 16.24 -28.75 23.35
CA GLY A 71 15.21 -29.34 22.50
C GLY A 71 14.36 -28.29 21.79
N GLU A 72 13.12 -28.67 21.47
CA GLU A 72 12.14 -27.77 20.87
C GLU A 72 11.30 -27.09 21.95
N HIS A 73 11.20 -25.77 21.90
CA HIS A 73 10.51 -24.94 22.87
C HIS A 73 9.46 -24.08 22.19
N TYR A 74 8.21 -24.22 22.62
CA TYR A 74 7.15 -23.33 22.18
C TYR A 74 7.29 -21.95 22.85
N ILE A 75 7.29 -20.90 22.05
CA ILE A 75 7.33 -19.50 22.50
C ILE A 75 5.98 -18.85 22.20
N HIS A 76 5.45 -18.11 23.17
CA HIS A 76 4.23 -17.32 23.05
C HIS A 76 4.22 -16.21 24.12
N PRO A 77 3.47 -15.11 23.93
CA PRO A 77 3.33 -14.07 24.93
C PRO A 77 2.56 -14.58 26.17
N THR A 78 3.08 -14.29 27.36
CA THR A 78 2.53 -14.73 28.65
C THR A 78 2.04 -13.57 29.52
N SER A 79 2.26 -12.33 29.08
CA SER A 79 1.86 -11.11 29.77
C SER A 79 1.19 -10.12 28.84
N GLU A 80 0.42 -9.19 29.42
CA GLU A 80 -0.22 -8.10 28.68
C GLU A 80 0.81 -7.21 27.97
N GLU A 81 1.97 -6.95 28.60
CA GLU A 81 3.05 -6.16 27.99
C GLU A 81 3.62 -6.84 26.75
N GLU A 82 3.79 -8.16 26.77
CA GLU A 82 4.25 -8.93 25.62
C GLU A 82 3.21 -8.93 24.48
N TRP A 83 1.92 -9.06 24.80
CA TRP A 83 0.84 -8.95 23.80
C TRP A 83 0.78 -7.57 23.16
N ILE A 84 0.91 -6.50 23.96
CA ILE A 84 1.00 -5.12 23.46
C ILE A 84 2.20 -4.94 22.52
N ALA A 85 3.32 -5.64 22.76
CA ALA A 85 4.45 -5.60 21.83
C ALA A 85 4.11 -6.24 20.47
N VAL A 86 3.33 -7.32 20.44
CA VAL A 86 2.82 -7.94 19.20
C VAL A 86 1.85 -7.01 18.48
N GLU A 87 0.92 -6.39 19.21
CA GLU A 87 -0.02 -5.40 18.66
C GLU A 87 0.72 -4.22 18.02
N ASN A 88 1.68 -3.62 18.73
CA ASN A 88 2.48 -2.51 18.22
C ASN A 88 3.26 -2.91 16.96
N ALA A 89 3.82 -4.12 16.94
CA ALA A 89 4.49 -4.65 15.76
C ALA A 89 3.54 -4.75 14.55
N ALA A 90 2.36 -5.32 14.74
CA ALA A 90 1.35 -5.42 13.68
C ALA A 90 0.85 -4.05 13.19
N PHE A 91 0.64 -3.09 14.11
CA PHE A 91 0.33 -1.70 13.78
C PHE A 91 1.40 -1.07 12.89
N MET A 92 2.68 -1.21 13.25
CA MET A 92 3.78 -0.66 12.48
C MET A 92 3.85 -1.28 11.07
N VAL A 93 3.59 -2.58 10.93
CA VAL A 93 3.49 -3.24 9.62
C VAL A 93 2.34 -2.64 8.80
N ALA A 94 1.14 -2.55 9.38
CA ALA A 94 -0.04 -2.05 8.69
C ALA A 94 0.16 -0.61 8.20
N GLU A 95 0.58 0.28 9.09
CA GLU A 95 0.81 1.70 8.74
C GLU A 95 1.97 1.87 7.76
N SER A 96 2.97 0.99 7.77
CA SER A 96 4.05 1.06 6.80
C SER A 96 3.57 0.83 5.36
N GLY A 97 2.51 0.05 5.15
CA GLY A 97 1.84 -0.05 3.86
C GLY A 97 1.38 1.32 3.34
N ASN A 98 0.80 2.16 4.21
CA ASN A 98 0.43 3.53 3.88
C ASN A 98 1.67 4.41 3.64
N LEU A 99 2.71 4.27 4.47
CA LEU A 99 3.94 5.06 4.35
C LEU A 99 4.68 4.83 3.02
N LEU A 100 4.56 3.63 2.44
CA LEU A 100 5.12 3.27 1.12
C LEU A 100 4.38 3.97 -0.05
N LEU A 101 3.19 4.52 0.18
CA LEU A 101 2.42 5.27 -0.80
C LEU A 101 2.63 6.78 -0.71
N MET A 102 3.46 7.24 0.23
CA MET A 102 3.66 8.67 0.48
C MET A 102 4.76 9.27 -0.38
N GLY A 103 4.45 10.38 -1.03
CA GLY A 103 5.38 11.17 -1.84
C GLY A 103 6.04 10.32 -2.93
N ASP A 104 7.35 10.48 -3.08
CA ASP A 104 8.13 9.81 -4.13
C ASP A 104 8.44 8.34 -3.82
N ARG A 105 7.85 7.75 -2.77
CA ARG A 105 8.02 6.32 -2.43
C ARG A 105 7.13 5.42 -3.28
N ALA A 106 6.04 5.94 -3.84
CA ALA A 106 5.19 5.19 -4.75
C ALA A 106 5.93 4.97 -6.09
N LEU A 107 6.28 3.73 -6.41
CA LEU A 107 7.08 3.41 -7.60
C LEU A 107 6.24 3.29 -8.88
N ASP A 108 5.01 2.78 -8.77
CA ASP A 108 4.03 2.73 -9.85
C ASP A 108 2.59 2.74 -9.29
N ASP A 109 1.61 3.03 -10.15
CA ASP A 109 0.19 3.15 -9.77
C ASP A 109 -0.58 1.80 -9.76
N ASP A 110 0.11 0.67 -9.90
CA ASP A 110 -0.51 -0.64 -10.09
C ASP A 110 0.02 -1.66 -9.08
N GLY A 111 1.11 -2.36 -9.42
CA GLY A 111 1.67 -3.41 -8.58
C GLY A 111 2.14 -2.90 -7.22
N TRP A 112 2.73 -1.71 -7.17
CA TRP A 112 3.25 -1.13 -5.94
C TRP A 112 2.09 -0.78 -5.01
N VAL A 113 1.08 -0.08 -5.53
CA VAL A 113 -0.14 0.25 -4.79
C VAL A 113 -0.82 -1.00 -4.25
N ALA A 114 -1.03 -2.02 -5.10
CA ALA A 114 -1.70 -3.25 -4.69
C ALA A 114 -0.92 -4.01 -3.59
N MET A 115 0.41 -4.06 -3.67
CA MET A 115 1.23 -4.76 -2.68
C MET A 115 1.41 -3.97 -1.39
N SER A 116 1.50 -2.63 -1.46
CA SER A 116 1.42 -1.77 -0.28
C SER A 116 0.09 -1.94 0.45
N GLN A 117 -1.04 -2.00 -0.26
CA GLN A 117 -2.35 -2.27 0.33
C GLN A 117 -2.45 -3.68 0.91
N SER A 118 -1.82 -4.68 0.28
CA SER A 118 -1.73 -6.03 0.84
C SER A 118 -0.94 -6.06 2.17
N LEU A 119 0.06 -5.19 2.32
CA LEU A 119 0.79 -5.01 3.57
C LEU A 119 -0.08 -4.38 4.67
N VAL A 120 -0.92 -3.40 4.30
CA VAL A 120 -1.94 -2.83 5.21
C VAL A 120 -2.90 -3.94 5.68
N ASP A 121 -3.48 -4.70 4.75
CA ASP A 121 -4.47 -5.74 5.06
C ASP A 121 -3.91 -6.83 5.99
N ILE A 122 -2.72 -7.37 5.68
CA ILE A 122 -2.13 -8.41 6.53
C ILE A 122 -1.76 -7.87 7.91
N GLY A 123 -1.26 -6.63 8.00
CA GLY A 123 -0.97 -5.97 9.26
C GLY A 123 -2.23 -5.73 10.11
N GLU A 124 -3.34 -5.35 9.49
CA GLU A 124 -4.63 -5.17 10.19
C GLU A 124 -5.19 -6.50 10.71
N ARG A 125 -5.06 -7.58 9.93
CA ARG A 125 -5.43 -8.93 10.35
C ARG A 125 -4.54 -9.41 11.51
N ALA A 126 -3.24 -9.20 11.40
CA ALA A 126 -2.25 -9.51 12.44
C ALA A 126 -2.53 -8.74 13.74
N LEU A 127 -2.91 -7.46 13.63
CA LEU A 127 -3.27 -6.64 14.77
C LEU A 127 -4.49 -7.22 15.50
N ARG A 128 -5.56 -7.56 14.77
CA ARG A 128 -6.76 -8.18 15.36
C ARG A 128 -6.46 -9.50 16.06
N ALA A 129 -5.55 -10.31 15.50
CA ALA A 129 -5.13 -11.56 16.13
C ALA A 129 -4.38 -11.31 17.45
N ALA A 130 -3.51 -10.29 17.47
CA ALA A 130 -2.79 -9.87 18.67
C ALA A 130 -3.73 -9.31 19.75
N GLU A 131 -4.67 -8.42 19.39
CA GLU A 131 -5.70 -7.88 20.30
C GLU A 131 -6.59 -8.99 20.89
N ALA A 132 -6.85 -10.05 20.11
CA ALA A 132 -7.60 -11.22 20.55
C ALA A 132 -6.77 -12.23 21.36
N MET A 133 -5.45 -11.99 21.49
CA MET A 133 -4.49 -12.91 22.10
C MET A 133 -4.55 -14.33 21.48
N ASP A 134 -4.78 -14.42 20.18
CA ASP A 134 -4.92 -15.68 19.45
C ASP A 134 -3.55 -16.12 18.91
N GLU A 135 -2.86 -16.96 19.69
CA GLU A 135 -1.51 -17.45 19.35
C GLU A 135 -1.45 -18.15 17.99
N GLN A 136 -2.44 -18.99 17.69
CA GLN A 136 -2.47 -19.74 16.43
C GLN A 136 -2.68 -18.80 15.26
N ALA A 137 -3.62 -17.86 15.37
CA ALA A 137 -3.83 -16.85 14.33
C ALA A 137 -2.59 -15.97 14.15
N VAL A 138 -1.90 -15.59 15.23
CA VAL A 138 -0.65 -14.82 15.13
C VAL A 138 0.41 -15.58 14.34
N PHE A 139 0.59 -16.87 14.64
CA PHE A 139 1.53 -17.74 13.93
C PHE A 139 1.17 -17.88 12.44
N ASP A 140 -0.07 -18.20 12.12
CA ASP A 140 -0.54 -18.42 10.73
C ASP A 140 -0.43 -17.13 9.89
N LEU A 141 -0.83 -16.00 10.47
CA LEU A 141 -0.72 -14.69 9.83
C LEU A 141 0.75 -14.27 9.66
N GLY A 142 1.65 -14.74 10.52
CA GLY A 142 3.09 -14.56 10.35
C GLY A 142 3.59 -15.19 9.05
N ALA A 143 3.12 -16.40 8.72
CA ALA A 143 3.44 -17.06 7.46
C ALA A 143 2.81 -16.36 6.25
N GLU A 144 1.56 -15.90 6.36
CA GLU A 144 0.90 -15.11 5.31
C GLU A 144 1.63 -13.78 5.06
N MET A 145 2.05 -13.08 6.12
CA MET A 145 2.83 -11.86 6.04
C MET A 145 4.16 -12.07 5.31
N TYR A 146 4.84 -13.19 5.56
CA TYR A 146 6.05 -13.56 4.81
C TYR A 146 5.78 -13.64 3.30
N PHE A 147 4.64 -14.18 2.87
CA PHE A 147 4.28 -14.24 1.44
C PHE A 147 3.99 -12.85 0.86
N VAL A 148 3.33 -11.96 1.61
CA VAL A 148 3.13 -10.56 1.19
C VAL A 148 4.47 -9.87 0.96
N CYS A 149 5.39 -9.97 1.93
CA CYS A 149 6.74 -9.40 1.81
C CYS A 149 7.51 -9.98 0.62
N SER A 150 7.54 -11.31 0.49
CA SER A 150 8.29 -12.00 -0.56
C SER A 150 7.77 -11.67 -1.96
N ASN A 151 6.45 -11.57 -2.14
CA ASN A 151 5.87 -11.21 -3.44
C ASN A 151 6.24 -9.78 -3.85
N CYS A 152 6.23 -8.83 -2.90
CA CYS A 152 6.66 -7.46 -3.15
C CYS A 152 8.15 -7.39 -3.49
N HIS A 153 9.00 -8.03 -2.69
CA HIS A 153 10.44 -8.03 -2.92
C HIS A 153 10.80 -8.71 -4.24
N ALA A 154 10.13 -9.80 -4.63
CA ALA A 154 10.39 -10.45 -5.92
C ALA A 154 10.21 -9.51 -7.12
N ARG A 155 9.34 -8.51 -7.01
CA ARG A 155 9.09 -7.53 -8.07
C ARG A 155 9.96 -6.28 -7.98
N TYR A 156 10.15 -5.74 -6.77
CA TYR A 156 10.76 -4.41 -6.58
C TYR A 156 12.12 -4.42 -5.90
N SER A 157 12.53 -5.54 -5.30
CA SER A 157 13.82 -5.72 -4.63
C SER A 157 14.29 -7.18 -4.70
N PRO A 158 14.46 -7.75 -5.91
CA PRO A 158 14.75 -9.18 -6.10
C PRO A 158 16.09 -9.62 -5.47
N GLU A 159 17.03 -8.69 -5.31
CA GLU A 159 18.31 -8.89 -4.64
C GLU A 159 18.16 -9.31 -3.18
N ILE A 160 17.13 -8.83 -2.46
CA ILE A 160 16.87 -9.22 -1.06
C ILE A 160 16.51 -10.71 -0.96
N LEU A 161 15.80 -11.25 -1.96
CA LEU A 161 15.43 -12.67 -1.97
C LEU A 161 16.58 -13.59 -2.40
N ARG A 162 17.65 -13.03 -2.99
CA ARG A 162 18.77 -13.80 -3.52
C ARG A 162 20.11 -13.18 -3.11
N PRO A 163 20.46 -13.15 -1.81
CA PRO A 163 21.66 -12.45 -1.34
C PRO A 163 22.98 -12.94 -1.94
N ASN A 164 22.99 -14.15 -2.54
CA ASN A 164 24.18 -14.80 -3.11
C ASN A 164 24.11 -14.97 -4.63
N ASP A 165 23.20 -14.29 -5.34
CA ASP A 165 23.12 -14.37 -6.81
C ASP A 165 24.01 -13.30 -7.44
N ASP A 166 25.25 -13.66 -7.75
CA ASP A 166 26.26 -12.79 -8.39
C ASP A 166 25.84 -12.24 -9.76
N ARG A 167 24.83 -12.85 -10.40
CA ARG A 167 24.26 -12.42 -11.68
C ARG A 167 23.45 -11.12 -11.60
N SER A 168 23.10 -10.63 -10.40
CA SER A 168 22.39 -9.35 -10.23
C SER A 168 23.30 -8.14 -10.06
N VAL A 169 24.62 -8.36 -9.90
CA VAL A 169 25.61 -7.29 -9.91
C VAL A 169 25.95 -6.99 -11.37
N PRO A 170 25.79 -5.75 -11.88
CA PRO A 170 26.31 -5.39 -13.19
C PRO A 170 27.80 -5.71 -13.22
N VAL A 171 28.20 -6.64 -14.09
CA VAL A 171 29.61 -6.92 -14.32
C VAL A 171 30.20 -5.64 -14.90
N ASP A 172 31.06 -4.97 -14.13
CA ASP A 172 31.92 -3.94 -14.68
C ASP A 172 32.91 -4.67 -15.60
N GLU A 173 32.62 -4.70 -16.91
CA GLU A 173 33.45 -5.30 -17.96
C GLU A 173 34.77 -4.52 -18.17
N GLY A 174 35.38 -3.97 -17.12
CA GLY A 174 36.50 -3.05 -17.19
C GLY A 174 37.66 -3.31 -16.22
N ALA A 175 37.62 -4.36 -15.40
CA ALA A 175 38.74 -4.73 -14.54
C ALA A 175 39.40 -6.01 -15.04
N ASP A 176 40.20 -5.83 -16.08
CA ASP A 176 41.13 -6.83 -16.60
C ASP A 176 42.06 -7.32 -15.47
N ASP A 177 42.09 -8.63 -15.30
CA ASP A 177 43.23 -9.47 -14.96
C ASP A 177 44.54 -8.74 -14.55
N GLU A 178 44.73 -8.48 -13.25
CA GLU A 178 46.07 -8.37 -12.65
C GLU A 178 46.13 -9.06 -11.27
N GLY A 179 46.42 -10.36 -11.30
CA GLY A 179 47.62 -10.86 -10.62
C GLY A 179 47.55 -11.27 -9.14
N SER A 180 47.75 -12.59 -8.96
CA SER A 180 48.39 -13.33 -7.85
C SER A 180 47.55 -13.72 -6.63
#